data_AF-A0A6L7KNI7-F1
#
_entry.id   AF-A0A6L7KNI7-F1
#
_cell.length_a   1.000
_cell.length_b   1.000
_cell.length_c   1.000
_cell.angle_alpha   90.00
_cell.angle_beta   90.00
_cell.angle_gamma   90.00
#
_symmetry.space_group_name_H-M   'P 1'
#
loop_
_entity.id
_entity.type
_entity.pdbx_description
1 polymer ?
#
loop_
_entity_poly.entity_id
_entity_poly.type
_entity_poly.pdbx_seq_one_letter_code
_entity_poly.pdbx_strand_id
1 'polypeptide(L)'
;MKEIVLDTETTGLDPDSGDRIVEIGAVKLLGHVPTGSTYHQYINPEREVPKEAVDVHGLTDDFLRDKPAFGAIAQDFLAFIGDANLVIHNAAFDMKFLNAELRWLGLP
;
A
#
# COMPACT_ATOMS: atom_id res chain seq x y z
N MET A 1 8.93 -5.17 -21.13
CA MET A 1 7.81 -4.55 -20.39
C MET A 1 8.18 -4.53 -18.93
N LYS A 2 8.09 -3.38 -18.25
CA LYS A 2 8.31 -3.27 -16.81
C LYS A 2 6.94 -3.29 -16.12
N GLU A 3 6.79 -4.15 -15.14
CA GLU A 3 5.54 -4.32 -14.40
C GLU A 3 5.86 -4.35 -12.92
N ILE A 4 4.90 -3.90 -12.11
CA ILE A 4 4.93 -4.04 -10.66
C ILE A 4 3.70 -4.85 -10.28
N VAL A 5 3.91 -6.04 -9.74
CA VAL A 5 2.83 -6.76 -9.06
C VAL A 5 2.72 -6.16 -7.67
N LEU A 6 1.52 -5.73 -7.28
CA LEU A 6 1.28 -5.00 -6.05
C LEU A 6 0.02 -5.50 -5.35
N ASP A 7 0.06 -5.42 -4.03
CA ASP A 7 -1.05 -5.71 -3.13
C ASP A 7 -1.00 -4.76 -1.92
N THR A 8 -2.15 -4.41 -1.37
CA THR A 8 -2.27 -3.56 -0.18
C THR A 8 -3.17 -4.17 0.87
N GLU A 9 -2.77 -4.02 2.13
CA GLU A 9 -3.64 -4.29 3.28
C GLU A 9 -4.09 -2.97 3.88
N THR A 10 -5.32 -2.92 4.40
CA THR A 10 -5.94 -1.68 4.87
C THR A 10 -6.74 -1.87 6.15
N THR A 11 -7.02 -0.79 6.87
CA THR A 11 -7.86 -0.82 8.07
C THR A 11 -9.33 -1.11 7.79
N GLY A 12 -9.76 -1.23 6.53
CA GLY A 12 -11.17 -1.38 6.21
C GLY A 12 -11.42 -1.50 4.72
N LEU A 13 -12.45 -0.85 4.20
CA LEU A 13 -12.86 -1.02 2.80
C LEU A 13 -13.06 0.28 2.05
N ASP A 14 -13.04 1.44 2.71
CA ASP A 14 -13.34 2.71 2.04
C ASP A 14 -12.50 3.89 2.58
N PRO A 15 -11.55 4.42 1.79
CA PRO A 15 -10.72 5.54 2.24
C PRO A 15 -11.53 6.83 2.43
N ASP A 16 -12.67 7.01 1.74
CA ASP A 16 -13.51 8.20 1.92
C ASP A 16 -14.24 8.17 3.28
N SER A 17 -14.32 7.00 3.93
CA SER A 17 -14.76 6.85 5.33
C SER A 17 -13.63 7.00 6.36
N GLY A 18 -12.41 7.24 5.89
CA GLY A 18 -11.20 7.42 6.70
C GLY A 18 -10.32 6.18 6.86
N ASP A 19 -10.63 5.07 6.16
CA ASP A 19 -9.76 3.89 6.17
C ASP A 19 -8.40 4.18 5.53
N ARG A 20 -7.37 3.50 6.00
CA ARG A 20 -5.97 3.79 5.69
C ARG A 20 -5.24 2.52 5.27
N ILE A 21 -4.17 2.69 4.50
CA ILE A 21 -3.27 1.58 4.15
C ILE A 21 -2.39 1.22 5.37
N VAL A 22 -2.22 -0.07 5.63
CA VAL A 22 -1.35 -0.59 6.70
C VAL A 22 -0.17 -1.41 6.18
N GLU A 23 -0.23 -1.90 4.93
CA GLU A 23 0.87 -2.61 4.28
C GLU A 23 0.86 -2.34 2.77
N ILE A 24 2.04 -2.24 2.17
CA ILE A 24 2.24 -2.27 0.72
C ILE A 24 3.27 -3.35 0.43
N GLY A 25 2.87 -4.34 -0.36
CA GLY A 25 3.77 -5.35 -0.93
C GLY A 25 3.86 -5.17 -2.44
N ALA A 26 5.07 -5.04 -2.98
CA ALA A 26 5.28 -4.88 -4.40
C ALA A 26 6.54 -5.59 -4.93
N VAL A 27 6.42 -6.20 -6.10
CA VAL A 27 7.50 -6.95 -6.76
C VAL A 27 7.68 -6.44 -8.19
N LYS A 28 8.90 -6.06 -8.55
CA LYS A 28 9.23 -5.62 -9.91
C LYS A 28 9.50 -6.81 -10.82
N LEU A 29 8.80 -6.84 -11.95
CA LEU A 29 8.98 -7.82 -13.03
C LEU A 29 9.61 -7.16 -14.27
N LEU A 30 10.41 -7.93 -14.98
CA LEU A 30 10.90 -7.60 -16.31
C LEU A 30 10.54 -8.73 -17.28
N GLY A 31 9.60 -8.48 -18.18
CA GLY A 31 9.09 -9.52 -19.09
C GLY A 31 8.48 -10.70 -18.33
N HIS A 32 7.64 -10.42 -17.32
CA HIS A 32 6.98 -11.40 -16.45
C HIS A 32 7.89 -12.24 -15.56
N VAL A 33 9.19 -11.93 -15.49
CA VAL A 33 10.15 -12.59 -14.59
C VAL A 33 10.47 -11.67 -13.40
N PRO A 34 10.41 -12.16 -12.14
CA PRO A 34 10.83 -11.38 -10.98
C PRO A 34 12.27 -10.95 -11.07
N THR A 35 12.51 -9.65 -10.84
CA THR A 35 13.86 -9.07 -10.86
C THR A 35 14.61 -9.24 -9.54
N GLY A 36 13.91 -9.63 -8.48
CA GLY A 36 14.41 -9.62 -7.10
C GLY A 36 14.31 -8.25 -6.41
N SER A 37 13.95 -7.18 -7.14
CA SER A 37 13.63 -5.89 -6.54
C SER A 37 12.21 -5.90 -5.97
N THR A 38 12.10 -5.69 -4.68
CA THR A 38 10.83 -5.59 -3.95
C THR A 38 10.73 -4.27 -3.22
N TYR A 39 9.50 -3.84 -2.98
CA TYR A 39 9.16 -2.77 -2.05
C TYR A 39 8.14 -3.32 -1.09
N HIS A 40 8.48 -3.31 0.20
CA HIS A 40 7.64 -3.87 1.23
C HIS A 40 7.68 -2.97 2.45
N GLN A 41 6.53 -2.40 2.81
CA GLN A 41 6.42 -1.46 3.93
C GLN A 41 5.19 -1.79 4.75
N TYR A 42 5.38 -1.85 6.07
CA TYR A 42 4.30 -1.69 7.04
C TYR A 42 4.13 -0.21 7.37
N ILE A 43 2.89 0.20 7.59
CA ILE A 43 2.50 1.61 7.68
C ILE A 43 1.67 1.80 8.94
N ASN A 44 2.02 2.82 9.73
CA ASN A 44 1.16 3.27 10.82
C ASN A 44 -0.03 4.04 10.22
N PRO A 45 -1.28 3.56 10.38
CA PRO A 45 -2.45 4.21 9.80
C PRO A 45 -2.87 5.48 10.57
N GLU A 46 -2.23 5.79 11.70
CA GLU A 46 -2.57 6.90 12.60
C GLU A 46 -4.03 6.84 13.11
N ARG A 47 -4.56 5.61 13.19
CA ARG A 47 -5.89 5.26 13.70
C ARG A 47 -5.89 3.82 14.23
N GLU A 48 -6.98 3.42 14.87
CA GLU A 48 -7.21 2.03 15.25
C GLU A 48 -7.49 1.16 14.01
N VAL A 49 -6.93 -0.04 14.02
CA VAL A 49 -7.18 -1.14 13.09
C VAL A 49 -8.36 -1.97 13.61
N PRO A 50 -9.51 -1.96 12.92
CA PRO A 50 -10.67 -2.75 13.30
C PRO A 50 -10.36 -4.25 13.39
N LYS A 51 -10.99 -4.94 14.34
CA LYS A 51 -10.79 -6.37 14.56
C LYS A 51 -11.05 -7.18 13.28
N GLU A 52 -12.02 -6.79 12.47
CA GLU A 52 -12.33 -7.48 11.21
C GLU A 52 -11.13 -7.45 10.25
N ALA A 53 -10.39 -6.34 10.17
CA ALA A 53 -9.17 -6.23 9.37
C ALA A 53 -8.04 -7.08 9.97
N VAL A 54 -7.85 -7.02 11.30
CA VAL A 54 -6.89 -7.88 12.01
C VAL A 54 -7.18 -9.37 11.75
N ASP A 55 -8.44 -9.79 11.72
CA ASP A 55 -8.81 -11.18 11.47
C ASP A 55 -8.51 -11.64 10.03
N VAL A 56 -8.33 -10.72 9.07
CA VAL A 56 -7.91 -11.01 7.69
C VAL A 56 -6.39 -11.09 7.57
N HIS A 57 -5.68 -10.03 7.95
CA HIS A 57 -4.24 -9.88 7.67
C HIS A 57 -3.32 -10.04 8.90
N GLY A 58 -3.87 -10.05 10.11
CA GLY A 58 -3.12 -10.27 11.36
C GLY A 58 -2.36 -9.06 11.92
N LEU A 59 -2.29 -7.95 11.18
CA LEU A 59 -1.63 -6.71 11.61
C LEU A 59 -2.41 -5.98 12.71
N THR A 60 -1.81 -5.83 13.89
CA THR A 60 -2.41 -5.16 15.06
C THR A 60 -1.92 -3.73 15.22
N ASP A 61 -2.67 -2.91 15.96
CA ASP A 61 -2.27 -1.56 16.34
C ASP A 61 -0.89 -1.52 16.99
N ASP A 62 -0.63 -2.46 17.91
CA ASP A 62 0.64 -2.54 18.62
C ASP A 62 1.81 -2.83 17.67
N PHE A 63 1.60 -3.66 16.65
CA PHE A 63 2.63 -3.94 15.65
C PHE A 63 2.88 -2.75 14.72
N LEU A 64 1.85 -1.99 14.37
CA LEU A 64 1.95 -0.89 13.41
C LEU A 64 2.37 0.45 14.06
N ARG A 65 2.27 0.58 15.38
CA ARG A 65 2.48 1.85 16.11
C ARG A 65 3.84 2.51 15.84
N ASP A 66 4.91 1.73 15.69
CA ASP A 66 6.27 2.22 15.47
C ASP A 66 6.68 2.30 13.99
N LYS A 67 5.76 1.95 13.09
CA LYS A 67 5.98 2.00 11.64
C LYS A 67 5.81 3.43 11.12
N PRO A 68 6.43 3.77 9.97
CA PRO A 68 6.25 5.09 9.37
C PRO A 68 4.79 5.32 8.95
N ALA A 69 4.30 6.56 9.05
CA ALA A 69 3.05 6.95 8.40
C ALA A 69 3.22 6.98 6.87
N PHE A 70 2.12 6.89 6.11
CA PHE A 70 2.17 6.84 4.64
C PHE A 70 2.97 8.01 4.05
N GLY A 71 2.82 9.22 4.59
CA GLY A 71 3.55 10.41 4.13
C GLY A 71 5.07 10.30 4.19
N ALA A 72 5.62 9.49 5.10
CA ALA A 72 7.06 9.26 5.20
C ALA A 72 7.57 8.28 4.13
N ILE A 73 6.71 7.48 3.50
CA ILE A 73 7.08 6.45 2.53
C ILE A 73 6.60 6.76 1.09
N ALA A 74 5.73 7.76 0.94
CA ALA A 74 5.04 8.04 -0.33
C ALA A 74 6.00 8.34 -1.49
N GLN A 75 7.06 9.11 -1.26
CA GLN A 75 8.05 9.44 -2.31
C GLN A 75 8.85 8.21 -2.76
N ASP A 76 9.29 7.38 -1.80
CA ASP A 76 10.04 6.16 -2.11
C ASP A 76 9.17 5.15 -2.85
N PHE A 77 7.89 5.05 -2.48
CA PHE A 77 6.90 4.25 -3.19
C PHE A 77 6.72 4.72 -4.65
N LEU A 78 6.48 6.03 -4.87
CA LEU A 78 6.35 6.60 -6.21
C LEU A 78 7.61 6.37 -7.06
N ALA A 79 8.79 6.51 -6.45
CA ALA A 79 10.06 6.25 -7.11
C ALA A 79 10.23 4.76 -7.48
N PHE A 80 9.76 3.84 -6.64
CA PHE A 80 9.83 2.40 -6.90
C PHE A 80 8.95 1.99 -8.09
N ILE A 81 7.70 2.46 -8.13
CA ILE A 81 6.75 2.13 -9.19
C ILE A 81 7.07 2.83 -10.51
N GLY A 82 7.52 4.10 -10.44
CA GLY A 82 7.90 4.89 -11.61
C GLY A 82 6.81 4.90 -12.69
N ASP A 83 7.21 4.56 -13.92
CA ASP A 83 6.36 4.48 -15.11
C ASP A 83 5.88 3.05 -15.43
N ALA A 84 6.05 2.11 -14.51
CA ALA A 84 5.72 0.70 -14.74
C ALA A 84 4.20 0.46 -14.69
N ASN A 85 3.73 -0.55 -15.43
CA ASN A 85 2.34 -0.99 -15.32
C ASN A 85 2.12 -1.68 -13.97
N LEU A 86 1.11 -1.21 -13.23
CA LEU A 86 0.68 -1.88 -11.99
C LEU A 86 -0.24 -3.06 -12.33
N VAL A 87 0.09 -4.23 -11.80
CA VAL A 87 -0.66 -5.47 -11.95
C VAL A 87 -1.17 -5.88 -10.58
N ILE A 88 -2.48 -5.71 -10.36
CA ILE A 88 -3.11 -5.85 -9.04
C ILE A 88 -4.38 -6.68 -9.19
N HIS A 89 -4.60 -7.63 -8.29
CA HIS A 89 -5.86 -8.37 -8.25
C HIS A 89 -6.94 -7.48 -7.62
N ASN A 90 -8.06 -7.27 -8.30
CA ASN A 90 -9.07 -6.27 -7.89
C ASN A 90 -8.52 -4.83 -7.81
N ALA A 91 -7.72 -4.43 -8.81
CA ALA A 91 -7.01 -3.14 -8.84
C ALA A 91 -7.84 -1.90 -8.46
N ALA A 92 -9.16 -1.89 -8.71
CA ALA A 92 -10.02 -0.78 -8.32
C ALA A 92 -9.98 -0.49 -6.80
N PHE A 93 -9.79 -1.53 -5.98
CA PHE A 93 -9.69 -1.42 -4.53
C PHE A 93 -8.38 -0.75 -4.10
N ASP A 94 -7.24 -1.30 -4.51
CA ASP A 94 -5.93 -0.75 -4.12
C ASP A 94 -5.74 0.65 -4.68
N MET A 95 -6.15 0.87 -5.93
CA MET A 95 -6.00 2.18 -6.58
C MET A 95 -6.81 3.27 -5.88
N LYS A 96 -8.01 2.98 -5.34
CA LYS A 96 -8.74 4.02 -4.59
C LYS A 96 -8.03 4.40 -3.29
N PHE A 97 -7.41 3.45 -2.59
CA PHE A 97 -6.65 3.72 -1.37
C PHE A 97 -5.36 4.48 -1.67
N LEU A 98 -4.57 4.00 -2.64
CA LEU A 98 -3.34 4.66 -3.09
C LEU A 98 -3.62 6.11 -3.52
N ASN A 99 -4.64 6.32 -4.35
CA ASN A 99 -5.02 7.65 -4.81
C ASN A 99 -5.52 8.53 -3.65
N ALA A 100 -6.24 7.98 -2.68
CA ALA A 100 -6.69 8.76 -1.52
C ALA A 100 -5.51 9.23 -0.65
N GLU A 101 -4.59 8.33 -0.31
CA GLU A 101 -3.38 8.64 0.46
C GLU A 101 -2.51 9.69 -0.25
N LEU A 102 -2.27 9.52 -1.56
CA LEU A 102 -1.50 10.47 -2.37
C LEU A 102 -2.21 11.83 -2.47
N ARG A 103 -3.53 11.83 -2.71
CA ARG A 103 -4.35 13.05 -2.78
C ARG A 103 -4.31 13.86 -1.49
N TRP A 104 -4.37 13.21 -0.32
CA TRP A 104 -4.29 13.91 0.96
C TRP A 104 -2.93 14.56 1.21
N LEU A 105 -1.88 14.05 0.56
CA LEU A 105 -0.52 14.61 0.61
C LEU A 105 -0.23 15.61 -0.53
N GLY A 106 -1.17 15.83 -1.45
CA GLY A 106 -0.95 16.67 -2.62
C GLY A 106 0.06 16.09 -3.61
N LEU A 107 0.17 14.75 -3.66
CA LEU A 107 1.05 14.01 -4.55
C LEU A 107 0.29 13.55 -5.81
N PRO A 108 1.02 13.33 -6.93
CA PRO A 108 0.43 12.84 -8.18
C PRO A 108 -0.13 11.43 -8.07
#